data_AF-E0SPH0-F1
#
_entry.id   AF-E0SPH0-F1
#
_cell.length_a   1.000
_cell.length_b   1.000
_cell.length_c   1.000
_cell.angle_alpha   90.00
_cell.angle_beta   90.00
_cell.angle_gamma   90.00
#
_symmetry.space_group_name_H-M   'P 1'
#
loop_
_entity.id
_entity.type
_entity.pdbx_description
1 polymer ?
#
loop_
_entity_poly.entity_id
_entity_poly.type
_entity_poly.pdbx_seq_one_letter_code
_entity_poly.pdbx_strand_id
1 'polypeptide(L)'
;MVKVIIRYRNGKLYLEKASTDIKNRFGLSEAGDVDPIIALYLAYSSNAKIIDSENKELDLDAIIRICEENNRALETFFVFLDLVKRGKKVRPGIQGNEIVIEDEKIRIYAIDESSRISVKDLYTLVDRSIKQGYRVIIALVDLYGDVTYYEVNKMDFQKIEKKSEII
;
A
#
# COMPACT_ATOMS: atom_id res chain seq x y z
N MET A 1 17.33 18.90 4.35
CA MET A 1 17.00 19.23 5.75
C MET A 1 15.92 18.27 6.19
N VAL A 2 16.13 17.52 7.27
CA VAL A 2 15.17 16.53 7.79
C VAL A 2 13.89 17.25 8.21
N LYS A 3 12.76 16.82 7.68
CA LYS A 3 11.45 17.44 7.93
C LYS A 3 10.61 16.65 8.95
N VAL A 4 11.01 15.40 9.24
CA VAL A 4 10.26 14.46 10.06
C VAL A 4 11.17 13.70 11.02
N ILE A 5 10.71 13.49 12.24
CA ILE A 5 11.33 12.58 13.21
C ILE A 5 10.28 11.55 13.63
N ILE A 6 10.63 10.27 13.48
CA ILE A 6 9.81 9.13 13.85
C ILE A 6 10.55 8.34 14.95
N ARG A 7 9.84 7.89 15.98
CA ARG A 7 10.37 7.06 17.04
C ARG A 7 9.98 5.61 16.84
N TYR A 8 10.94 4.70 16.93
CA TYR A 8 10.71 3.27 16.94
C TYR A 8 10.78 2.75 18.38
N ARG A 9 9.67 2.20 18.89
CA ARG A 9 9.58 1.62 20.24
C ARG A 9 8.56 0.48 20.25
N ASN A 10 8.89 -0.63 20.91
CA ASN A 10 7.99 -1.78 21.10
C ASN A 10 7.37 -2.31 19.78
N GLY A 11 8.17 -2.42 18.72
CA GLY A 11 7.69 -2.91 17.41
C GLY A 11 6.85 -1.90 16.61
N LYS A 12 6.68 -0.67 17.12
CA LYS A 12 5.83 0.36 16.53
C LYS A 12 6.57 1.65 16.25
N LEU A 13 6.07 2.39 15.27
CA LEU A 13 6.59 3.68 14.83
C LEU A 13 5.62 4.79 15.23
N TYR A 14 6.16 5.86 15.81
CA TYR A 14 5.39 6.98 16.33
C TYR A 14 5.91 8.31 15.78
N LEU A 15 5.02 9.20 15.40
CA LEU A 15 5.42 10.52 14.95
C LEU A 15 5.84 11.40 16.13
N GLU A 16 7.12 11.80 16.19
CA GLU A 16 7.58 12.80 17.15
C GLU A 16 7.42 14.21 16.58
N LYS A 17 7.80 14.40 15.32
CA LYS A 17 7.76 15.72 14.67
C LYS A 17 7.58 15.60 13.17
N ALA A 18 6.75 16.46 12.58
CA ALA A 18 6.70 16.65 11.13
C ALA A 18 6.23 18.06 10.77
N SER A 19 6.64 18.54 9.59
CA SER A 19 6.06 19.73 8.98
C SER A 19 4.59 19.52 8.60
N THR A 20 3.80 20.60 8.59
CA THR A 20 2.35 20.55 8.34
C THR A 20 1.98 19.98 6.97
N ASP A 21 2.78 20.27 5.94
CA ASP A 21 2.61 19.73 4.59
C ASP A 21 2.72 18.21 4.56
N ILE A 22 3.70 17.64 5.28
CA ILE A 22 3.89 16.19 5.38
C ILE A 22 2.74 15.55 6.16
N LYS A 23 2.36 16.15 7.31
CA LYS A 23 1.22 15.68 8.10
C LYS A 23 -0.05 15.59 7.25
N ASN A 24 -0.37 16.66 6.53
CA ASN A 24 -1.56 16.72 5.67
C ASN A 24 -1.50 15.75 4.48
N ARG A 25 -0.32 15.58 3.88
CA ARG A 25 -0.14 14.70 2.72
C ARG A 25 -0.37 13.24 3.08
N PHE A 26 0.19 12.78 4.21
CA PHE A 26 0.17 11.37 4.62
C PHE A 26 -0.85 11.06 5.71
N GLY A 27 -1.60 12.06 6.18
CA GLY A 27 -2.59 11.89 7.24
C GLY A 27 -1.97 11.55 8.59
N LEU A 28 -0.79 12.09 8.89
CA LEU A 28 -0.07 11.84 10.14
C LEU A 28 -0.53 12.80 11.24
N SER A 29 -0.67 12.29 12.45
CA SER A 29 -0.94 13.07 13.66
C SER A 29 0.26 13.04 14.60
N GLU A 30 0.46 14.11 15.37
CA GLU A 30 1.51 14.14 16.40
C GLU A 30 1.24 13.09 17.47
N ALA A 31 2.30 12.39 17.89
CA ALA A 31 2.24 11.21 18.77
C ALA A 31 1.38 10.04 18.23
N GLY A 32 0.94 10.09 16.97
CA GLY A 32 0.20 9.02 16.32
C GLY A 32 1.09 7.91 15.78
N ASP A 33 0.49 6.73 15.61
CA ASP A 33 1.12 5.59 14.93
C ASP A 33 1.43 5.97 13.47
N VAL A 34 2.62 5.61 13.00
CA VAL A 34 3.04 5.79 11.61
C VAL A 34 3.12 4.42 10.96
N ASP A 35 2.43 4.27 9.83
CA ASP A 35 2.53 3.03 9.06
C ASP A 35 3.97 2.79 8.58
N PRO A 36 4.52 1.57 8.69
CA PRO A 36 5.87 1.24 8.26
C PRO A 36 6.17 1.62 6.80
N ILE A 37 5.20 1.48 5.88
CA ILE A 37 5.39 1.85 4.47
C ILE A 37 5.57 3.36 4.31
N ILE A 38 4.81 4.16 5.07
CA ILE A 38 4.97 5.62 5.06
C ILE A 38 6.33 6.00 5.65
N ALA A 39 6.73 5.36 6.75
CA ALA A 39 8.00 5.60 7.39
C ALA A 39 9.18 5.28 6.45
N LEU A 40 9.14 4.11 5.79
CA LEU A 40 10.12 3.70 4.78
C LEU A 40 10.18 4.70 3.61
N TYR A 41 9.04 5.14 3.08
CA TYR A 41 8.98 6.17 2.04
C TYR A 41 9.64 7.48 2.47
N LEU A 42 9.36 7.96 3.68
CA LEU A 42 9.92 9.21 4.18
C LEU A 42 11.42 9.11 4.45
N ALA A 43 11.89 7.98 4.97
CA ALA A 43 13.31 7.71 5.19
C ALA A 43 14.06 7.61 3.85
N TYR A 44 13.55 6.79 2.91
CA TYR A 44 14.10 6.64 1.56
C TYR A 44 14.20 7.98 0.82
N SER A 45 13.19 8.85 0.97
CA SER A 45 13.16 10.18 0.37
C SER A 45 14.01 11.23 1.12
N SER A 46 14.82 10.81 2.11
CA SER A 46 15.63 11.70 2.96
C SER A 46 14.82 12.78 3.71
N ASN A 47 13.53 12.54 3.93
CA ASN A 47 12.62 13.46 4.60
C ASN A 47 12.48 13.15 6.10
N ALA A 48 12.71 11.90 6.51
CA ALA A 48 12.61 11.46 7.90
C ALA A 48 13.91 10.88 8.45
N LYS A 49 14.10 11.06 9.75
CA LYS A 49 14.97 10.22 10.58
C LYS A 49 14.12 9.33 11.46
N ILE A 50 14.46 8.04 11.51
CA ILE A 50 13.80 7.08 12.38
C ILE A 50 14.77 6.74 13.51
N ILE A 51 14.36 7.01 14.74
CA ILE A 51 15.23 6.91 15.91
C ILE A 51 14.68 5.86 16.86
N ASP A 52 15.52 4.91 17.26
CA ASP A 52 15.15 3.85 18.19
C ASP A 52 15.10 4.31 19.67
N SER A 53 14.94 3.35 20.57
CA SER A 53 14.95 3.57 22.02
C SER A 53 16.32 3.96 22.58
N GLU A 54 17.41 3.63 21.90
CA GLU A 54 18.79 3.95 22.27
C GLU A 54 19.27 5.28 21.66
N ASN A 55 18.38 6.05 21.03
CA ASN A 55 18.68 7.26 20.26
C ASN A 55 19.59 7.04 19.04
N LYS A 56 19.63 5.83 18.50
CA LYS A 56 20.32 5.52 17.24
C LYS A 56 19.37 5.70 16.06
N GLU A 57 19.90 6.25 14.98
CA GLU A 57 19.19 6.35 13.71
C GLU A 57 19.20 4.98 13.02
N LEU A 58 18.04 4.51 12.60
CA LEU A 58 17.88 3.26 11.86
C LEU A 58 18.24 3.46 10.38
N ASP A 59 18.92 2.48 9.81
CA ASP A 59 19.15 2.39 8.36
C ASP A 59 17.93 1.82 7.63
N LEU A 60 17.96 1.84 6.30
CA LEU A 60 16.85 1.34 5.48
C LEU A 60 16.59 -0.16 5.71
N ASP A 61 17.63 -0.96 5.92
CA ASP A 61 17.50 -2.40 6.13
C ASP A 61 16.73 -2.69 7.42
N ALA A 62 17.01 -1.96 8.51
CA ALA A 62 16.25 -2.05 9.75
C ALA A 62 14.78 -1.63 9.55
N ILE A 63 14.52 -0.61 8.74
CA ILE A 63 13.15 -0.13 8.47
C ILE A 63 12.38 -1.13 7.61
N ILE A 64 13.03 -1.79 6.65
CA ILE A 64 12.44 -2.88 5.85
C ILE A 64 12.06 -4.05 6.76
N ARG A 65 12.92 -4.45 7.69
CA ARG A 65 12.59 -5.48 8.70
C ARG A 65 11.36 -5.10 9.53
N ILE A 66 11.24 -3.84 9.93
CA ILE A 66 10.04 -3.36 10.65
C ILE A 66 8.78 -3.50 9.77
N CYS A 67 8.89 -3.29 8.45
CA CYS A 67 7.77 -3.55 7.54
C CYS A 67 7.36 -5.04 7.57
N GLU A 68 8.33 -5.94 7.44
CA GLU A 68 8.10 -7.40 7.48
C GLU A 68 7.47 -7.84 8.80
N GLU A 69 8.01 -7.38 9.94
CA GLU A 69 7.50 -7.67 11.29
C GLU A 69 6.05 -7.18 11.50
N ASN A 70 5.65 -6.14 10.77
CA ASN A 70 4.30 -5.59 10.78
C ASN A 70 3.42 -6.13 9.64
N ASN A 71 3.81 -7.25 9.03
CA ASN A 71 3.12 -7.89 7.90
C ASN A 71 2.88 -6.93 6.72
N ARG A 72 3.79 -5.98 6.47
CA ARG A 72 3.77 -5.13 5.29
C ARG A 72 4.64 -5.74 4.19
N ALA A 73 4.00 -6.05 3.06
CA ALA A 73 4.67 -6.61 1.89
C ALA A 73 5.54 -5.54 1.23
N LEU A 74 6.77 -5.85 0.85
CA LEU A 74 7.73 -4.86 0.33
C LEU A 74 7.29 -4.28 -1.02
N GLU A 75 6.55 -5.04 -1.82
CA GLU A 75 5.95 -4.63 -3.09
C GLU A 75 5.08 -3.38 -2.90
N THR A 76 4.40 -3.30 -1.75
CA THR A 76 3.59 -2.14 -1.34
C THR A 76 4.40 -0.86 -1.33
N PHE A 77 5.68 -0.90 -0.93
CA PHE A 77 6.55 0.26 -0.94
C PHE A 77 6.81 0.76 -2.37
N PHE A 78 7.08 -0.13 -3.32
CA PHE A 78 7.32 0.27 -4.72
C PHE A 78 6.07 0.89 -5.34
N VAL A 79 4.90 0.28 -5.12
CA VAL A 79 3.63 0.83 -5.59
C VAL A 79 3.32 2.17 -4.93
N PHE A 80 3.57 2.30 -3.61
CA PHE A 80 3.39 3.55 -2.89
C PHE A 80 4.30 4.65 -3.44
N LEU A 81 5.58 4.33 -3.67
CA LEU A 81 6.57 5.25 -4.24
C LEU A 81 6.15 5.73 -5.64
N ASP A 82 5.75 4.83 -6.54
CA ASP A 82 5.30 5.17 -7.90
C ASP A 82 4.08 6.10 -7.86
N LEU A 83 3.04 5.75 -7.09
CA LEU A 83 1.83 6.57 -6.99
C LEU A 83 2.09 7.96 -6.41
N VAL A 84 2.92 8.04 -5.36
CA VAL A 84 3.28 9.32 -4.74
C VAL A 84 4.13 10.18 -5.68
N LYS A 85 5.03 9.59 -6.47
CA LYS A 85 5.77 10.29 -7.54
C LYS A 85 4.84 10.84 -8.63
N ARG A 86 3.76 10.11 -8.95
CA ARG A 86 2.69 10.55 -9.86
C ARG A 86 1.74 11.57 -9.25
N GLY A 87 2.01 12.05 -8.03
CA GLY A 87 1.21 13.06 -7.35
C GLY A 87 -0.09 12.54 -6.74
N LYS A 88 -0.29 11.22 -6.67
CA LYS A 88 -1.48 10.64 -6.03
C LYS A 88 -1.39 10.77 -4.51
N LYS A 89 -2.55 10.99 -3.88
CA LYS A 89 -2.72 10.94 -2.42
C LYS A 89 -3.16 9.54 -2.04
N VAL A 90 -2.25 8.77 -1.47
CA VAL A 90 -2.46 7.34 -1.20
C VAL A 90 -2.18 7.03 0.27
N ARG A 91 -2.79 5.96 0.77
CA ARG A 91 -2.55 5.45 2.13
C ARG A 91 -2.39 3.94 2.10
N PRO A 92 -1.55 3.35 2.97
CA PRO A 92 -1.56 1.92 3.19
C PRO A 92 -2.96 1.48 3.67
N GLY A 93 -3.41 0.34 3.17
CA GLY A 93 -4.66 -0.30 3.55
C GLY A 93 -4.55 -1.15 4.81
N ILE A 94 -5.62 -1.89 5.09
CA ILE A 94 -5.69 -2.77 6.26
C ILE A 94 -4.87 -4.04 6.01
N GLN A 95 -4.95 -4.58 4.79
CA GLN A 95 -4.15 -5.74 4.42
C GLN A 95 -2.70 -5.32 4.14
N GLY A 96 -1.78 -6.24 4.41
CA GLY A 96 -0.33 -6.01 4.31
C GLY A 96 0.16 -5.48 2.97
N ASN A 97 -0.55 -5.82 1.89
CA ASN A 97 -0.26 -5.47 0.52
C ASN A 97 -1.27 -4.51 -0.13
N GLU A 98 -2.14 -3.90 0.66
CA GLU A 98 -3.21 -3.02 0.17
C GLU A 98 -2.77 -1.55 0.21
N ILE A 99 -3.16 -0.79 -0.81
CA ILE A 99 -3.05 0.67 -0.89
C ILE A 99 -4.41 1.22 -1.30
N VAL A 100 -4.80 2.35 -0.71
CA VAL A 100 -6.09 2.99 -0.97
C VAL A 100 -5.89 4.40 -1.49
N ILE A 101 -6.60 4.73 -2.56
CA ILE A 101 -6.79 6.09 -3.07
C ILE A 101 -8.24 6.48 -2.77
N GLU A 102 -8.45 7.12 -1.62
CA GLU A 102 -9.79 7.38 -1.08
C GLU A 102 -10.63 8.29 -1.99
N ASP A 103 -10.03 9.35 -2.52
CA ASP A 103 -10.74 10.36 -3.33
C ASP A 103 -11.23 9.78 -4.67
N GLU A 104 -10.57 8.72 -5.16
CA GLU A 104 -10.93 8.03 -6.41
C GLU A 104 -11.71 6.72 -6.17
N LYS A 105 -11.91 6.34 -4.90
CA LYS A 105 -12.46 5.04 -4.49
C LYS A 105 -11.75 3.88 -5.20
N ILE A 106 -10.41 3.86 -5.13
CA ILE A 106 -9.58 2.77 -5.68
C ILE A 106 -8.90 2.01 -4.54
N ARG A 107 -9.01 0.68 -4.57
CA ARG A 107 -8.17 -0.24 -3.79
C ARG A 107 -7.19 -0.92 -4.72
N ILE A 108 -5.92 -0.86 -4.33
CA ILE A 108 -4.79 -1.41 -5.08
C ILE A 108 -4.17 -2.51 -4.23
N TYR A 109 -3.96 -3.68 -4.81
CA TYR A 109 -3.28 -4.79 -4.15
C TYR A 109 -1.94 -5.03 -4.85
N ALA A 110 -0.85 -4.83 -4.10
CA ALA A 110 0.51 -5.08 -4.56
C ALA A 110 0.80 -6.59 -4.48
N ILE A 111 1.36 -7.14 -5.55
CA ILE A 111 1.84 -8.53 -5.63
C ILE A 111 3.16 -8.56 -6.38
N ASP A 112 4.02 -9.52 -6.07
CA ASP A 112 5.21 -9.82 -6.89
C ASP A 112 4.90 -10.93 -7.90
N GLU A 113 5.79 -11.14 -8.87
CA GLU A 113 5.65 -12.21 -9.88
C GLU A 113 5.66 -13.64 -9.29
N SER A 114 6.24 -13.81 -8.11
CA SER A 114 6.33 -15.10 -7.43
C SER A 114 5.08 -15.44 -6.60
N SER A 115 4.23 -14.44 -6.37
CA SER A 115 3.08 -14.49 -5.48
C SER A 115 2.02 -15.42 -6.04
N ARG A 116 1.76 -16.50 -5.32
CA ARG A 116 0.67 -17.42 -5.65
C ARG A 116 -0.60 -16.99 -4.95
N ILE A 117 -1.46 -16.26 -5.66
CA ILE A 117 -2.83 -15.99 -5.20
C ILE A 117 -3.78 -17.05 -5.77
N SER A 118 -4.60 -17.67 -4.91
CA SER A 118 -5.64 -18.58 -5.41
C SER A 118 -6.75 -17.78 -6.10
N VAL A 119 -7.38 -18.36 -7.12
CA VAL A 119 -8.53 -17.73 -7.81
C VAL A 119 -9.65 -17.39 -6.83
N LYS A 120 -9.84 -18.22 -5.80
CA LYS A 120 -10.84 -18.02 -4.75
C LYS A 120 -10.53 -16.79 -3.89
N ASP A 121 -9.26 -16.62 -3.51
CA ASP A 121 -8.83 -15.47 -2.70
C ASP A 121 -8.91 -14.18 -3.50
N LEU A 122 -8.46 -14.20 -4.76
CA LEU A 122 -8.60 -13.08 -5.69
C LEU A 122 -10.08 -12.69 -5.86
N TYR A 123 -10.96 -13.66 -6.12
CA TYR A 123 -12.40 -13.39 -6.23
C TYR A 123 -12.97 -12.79 -4.93
N THR A 124 -12.61 -13.34 -3.78
CA THR A 124 -13.09 -12.86 -2.48
C THR A 124 -12.65 -11.42 -2.21
N LEU A 125 -11.40 -11.11 -2.52
CA LEU A 125 -10.81 -9.78 -2.39
C LEU A 125 -11.48 -8.76 -3.33
N VAL A 126 -11.69 -9.14 -4.60
CA VAL A 126 -12.36 -8.31 -5.60
C VAL A 126 -13.82 -8.06 -5.22
N ASP A 127 -14.57 -9.11 -4.88
CA ASP A 127 -15.99 -9.03 -4.53
C ASP A 127 -16.22 -8.18 -3.28
N ARG A 128 -15.39 -8.32 -2.24
CA ARG A 128 -15.45 -7.47 -1.03
C ARG A 128 -15.21 -6.00 -1.36
N SER A 129 -14.20 -5.70 -2.17
CA SER A 129 -13.83 -4.33 -2.51
C SER A 129 -14.90 -3.65 -3.38
N ILE A 130 -15.44 -4.36 -4.38
CA ILE A 130 -16.54 -3.85 -5.22
C ILE A 130 -17.79 -3.60 -4.39
N LYS A 131 -18.14 -4.50 -3.45
CA LYS A 131 -19.28 -4.30 -2.53
C LYS A 131 -19.13 -3.07 -1.64
N GLN A 132 -17.91 -2.65 -1.36
CA GLN A 132 -17.60 -1.43 -0.61
C GLN A 132 -17.54 -0.17 -1.50
N GLY A 133 -17.85 -0.31 -2.79
CA GLY A 133 -17.85 0.79 -3.76
C GLY A 133 -16.46 1.15 -4.31
N TYR A 134 -15.46 0.28 -4.12
CA TYR A 134 -14.12 0.51 -4.66
C TYR A 134 -13.94 -0.16 -6.02
N ARG A 135 -13.25 0.54 -6.92
CA ARG A 135 -12.58 -0.08 -8.07
C ARG A 135 -11.35 -0.84 -7.58
N VAL A 136 -11.08 -1.99 -8.20
CA VAL A 136 -9.99 -2.88 -7.80
C VAL A 136 -8.89 -2.86 -8.83
N ILE A 137 -7.68 -2.59 -8.38
CA ILE A 137 -6.47 -2.65 -9.20
C ILE A 137 -5.52 -3.67 -8.56
N ILE A 138 -4.91 -4.49 -9.40
CA ILE A 138 -3.77 -5.32 -9.02
C ILE A 138 -2.52 -4.63 -9.55
N ALA A 139 -1.55 -4.37 -8.68
CA ALA A 139 -0.27 -3.81 -9.03
C ALA A 139 0.78 -4.93 -8.96
N LEU A 140 1.28 -5.35 -10.12
CA LEU A 140 2.34 -6.34 -10.24
C LEU A 140 3.69 -5.62 -10.17
N VAL A 141 4.54 -6.02 -9.23
CA VAL A 141 5.89 -5.52 -9.04
C VAL A 141 6.88 -6.59 -9.51
N ASP A 142 7.80 -6.23 -10.40
CA ASP A 142 8.84 -7.13 -10.87
C ASP A 142 10.08 -7.12 -9.95
N LEU A 143 11.09 -7.93 -10.30
CA LEU A 143 12.34 -8.04 -9.53
C LEU A 143 13.17 -6.74 -9.47
N TYR A 144 12.92 -5.78 -10.35
CA TYR A 144 13.61 -4.49 -10.40
C TYR A 144 12.79 -3.38 -9.73
N GLY A 145 11.57 -3.68 -9.29
CA GLY A 145 10.66 -2.73 -8.66
C GLY A 145 9.81 -1.94 -9.66
N ASP A 146 9.77 -2.34 -10.93
CA ASP A 146 8.87 -1.75 -11.92
C ASP A 146 7.43 -2.21 -11.66
N VAL A 147 6.48 -1.28 -11.82
CA VAL A 147 5.08 -1.50 -11.44
C VAL A 147 4.16 -1.48 -12.65
N THR A 148 3.41 -2.57 -12.84
CA THR A 148 2.34 -2.67 -13.85
C THR A 148 0.96 -2.78 -13.18
N TYR A 149 -0.01 -2.00 -13.64
CA TYR A 149 -1.35 -1.92 -13.05
C TYR A 149 -2.41 -2.58 -13.93
N TYR A 150 -3.21 -3.46 -13.33
CA TYR A 150 -4.34 -4.15 -13.98
C TYR A 150 -5.63 -3.85 -13.24
N GLU A 151 -6.63 -3.31 -13.94
CA GLU A 151 -7.97 -3.18 -13.38
C GLU A 151 -8.72 -4.50 -13.45
N VAL A 152 -9.29 -4.93 -12.33
CA VAL A 152 -10.04 -6.18 -12.22
C VAL A 152 -11.50 -5.89 -11.95
N ASN A 153 -12.35 -6.44 -12.82
CA ASN A 153 -13.79 -6.23 -12.77
C ASN A 153 -14.51 -7.56 -12.56
N LYS A 154 -15.63 -7.51 -11.83
CA LYS A 154 -16.60 -8.60 -11.77
C LYS A 154 -17.61 -8.40 -12.88
N MET A 155 -17.80 -9.41 -13.73
CA MET A 155 -18.76 -9.40 -14.83
C MET A 155 -19.73 -10.57 -14.69
N ASP A 156 -21.02 -10.27 -14.81
CA ASP A 156 -22.07 -11.27 -14.90
C ASP A 156 -22.44 -11.46 -16.37
N PHE A 157 -22.25 -12.67 -16.88
CA PHE A 157 -22.60 -12.99 -18.27
C PHE A 157 -24.09 -13.34 -18.36
N GLN A 158 -24.80 -12.71 -19.30
CA GLN A 158 -26.18 -13.09 -19.60
C GLN A 158 -26.20 -14.46 -20.29
N LYS A 159 -27.17 -15.29 -19.90
CA LYS A 159 -27.40 -16.58 -20.55
C LYS A 159 -27.90 -16.34 -21.98
N ILE A 160 -27.19 -16.88 -22.96
CA ILE A 160 -27.64 -16.86 -24.35
C ILE A 160 -28.77 -17.87 -24.50
N GLU A 161 -29.99 -17.40 -24.81
CA GLU A 161 -31.08 -18.28 -25.21
C GLU A 161 -30.77 -18.87 -26.60
N LYS A 162 -30.49 -20.18 -26.68
CA LYS A 162 -30.50 -20.88 -27.95
C LYS A 162 -31.94 -20.88 -28.46
N LYS A 163 -32.24 -20.15 -29.53
CA LYS A 163 -33.38 -20.49 -30.38
C LYS A 163 -33.08 -21.85 -30.99
N SER A 164 -33.75 -22.89 -30.51
CA SER A 164 -33.87 -24.15 -31.23
C SER A 164 -34.62 -23.85 -32.51
N GLU A 165 -33.90 -23.66 -33.61
CA GLU A 165 -34.48 -23.82 -34.93
C GLU A 165 -34.86 -25.30 -35.07
N ILE A 166 -36.17 -25.55 -35.00
CA ILE A 166 -36.76 -26.82 -35.39
C ILE A 166 -36.68 -26.84 -36.93
N ILE A 167 -35.86 -27.74 -37.47
CA ILE A 167 -35.94 -28.20 -38.85
C ILE A 167 -36.27 -29.69 -38.80
#